data_AF-A0A959EAQ5-F1
#
_entry.id   AF-A0A959EAQ5-F1
#
_cell.length_a   1.000
_cell.length_b   1.000
_cell.length_c   1.000
_cell.angle_alpha   90.00
_cell.angle_beta   90.00
_cell.angle_gamma   90.00
#
_symmetry.space_group_name_H-M   'P 1'
#
loop_
_entity.id
_entity.type
_entity.pdbx_description
1 polymer ?
#
loop_
_entity_poly.entity_id
_entity_poly.type
_entity_poly.pdbx_seq_one_letter_code
_entity_poly.pdbx_strand_id
1 'polypeptide(L)'
;MKNLLFLSCFLMLNTIWAQHAWTEEDRKYLLDNLNRTTSELEKEVAGLSEAQWHFKEGPDSWTIAQVVEHLGIYEKKYYDERYVASLLPQEPGLSQSTPPDNYYIDWMAEEQPHNAPASDIPLGFMQGKNNWSYFLAARNRNYKMIETTDVDFRAHYTYRSSGKRWNLHQLYIILFAHCDRHLRQIRRIKSHPEFPQEGVGVNEEKELAAILEVVEAETTCFFSRDYNCWQQHWVQEAHAFQAWNNADGTFDARVGWEAVDKEITDYIKNNPVGPTKTSHPKVIRKNYVVKFYGNEAAYLTWDQYNSDIEALRFRYSKESRIMEKHEGKWKIAHVSAFWDYKNRFTEEQIE
;
A
#
# COMPACT_ATOMS: atom_id res chain seq x y z
N MET A 1 18.29 -94.74 -2.87
CA MET A 1 19.43 -93.80 -3.04
C MET A 1 18.88 -92.49 -3.57
N LYS A 2 19.31 -91.40 -2.95
CA LYS A 2 18.87 -90.01 -3.16
C LYS A 2 19.29 -89.51 -4.54
N ASN A 3 18.37 -88.95 -5.33
CA ASN A 3 18.72 -88.02 -6.41
C ASN A 3 18.18 -86.63 -6.03
N LEU A 4 19.09 -85.77 -5.59
CA LEU A 4 18.86 -84.34 -5.40
C LEU A 4 18.63 -83.70 -6.78
N LEU A 5 17.44 -83.16 -7.03
CA LEU A 5 17.24 -82.13 -8.04
C LEU A 5 17.60 -80.77 -7.42
N PHE A 6 18.68 -80.17 -7.89
CA PHE A 6 19.00 -78.76 -7.64
C PHE A 6 18.05 -77.89 -8.48
N LEU A 7 17.02 -77.34 -7.84
CA LEU A 7 16.17 -76.31 -8.42
C LEU A 7 16.92 -74.97 -8.26
N SER A 8 17.56 -74.48 -9.32
CA SER A 8 18.14 -73.12 -9.30
C SER A 8 16.99 -72.12 -9.34
N CYS A 9 16.64 -71.57 -8.17
CA CYS A 9 15.72 -70.46 -8.06
C CYS A 9 16.41 -69.22 -8.65
N PHE A 10 16.06 -68.85 -9.88
CA PHE A 10 16.45 -67.57 -10.46
C PHE A 10 15.66 -66.49 -9.72
N LEU A 11 16.28 -65.90 -8.69
CA LEU A 11 15.78 -64.68 -8.05
C LEU A 11 15.81 -63.57 -9.09
N MET A 12 14.65 -63.31 -9.73
CA MET A 12 14.45 -62.04 -10.40
C MET A 12 14.48 -60.97 -9.33
N LEU A 13 15.61 -60.28 -9.21
CA LEU A 13 15.68 -58.98 -8.56
C LEU A 13 14.76 -58.04 -9.33
N ASN A 14 13.51 -57.95 -8.91
CA ASN A 14 12.69 -56.79 -9.21
C ASN A 14 13.40 -55.60 -8.57
N THR A 15 14.16 -54.85 -9.34
CA THR A 15 14.48 -53.47 -9.02
C THR A 15 13.15 -52.74 -8.96
N ILE A 16 12.53 -52.73 -7.78
CA ILE A 16 11.58 -51.70 -7.42
C ILE A 16 12.41 -50.42 -7.52
N TRP A 17 12.27 -49.69 -8.62
CA TRP A 17 12.78 -48.34 -8.71
C TRP A 17 12.17 -47.60 -7.53
N ALA A 18 12.98 -47.35 -6.50
CA ALA A 18 12.55 -46.60 -5.35
C ALA A 18 12.10 -45.25 -5.88
N GLN A 19 10.80 -45.06 -5.87
CA GLN A 19 10.19 -43.85 -6.32
C GLN A 19 10.72 -42.68 -5.47
N HIS A 20 11.04 -41.56 -6.11
CA HIS A 20 11.55 -40.38 -5.42
C HIS A 20 10.43 -39.77 -4.57
N ALA A 21 10.41 -40.13 -3.28
CA ALA A 21 9.57 -39.50 -2.28
C ALA A 21 9.94 -38.02 -2.13
N TRP A 22 8.99 -37.16 -1.77
CA TRP A 22 9.27 -35.75 -1.52
C TRP A 22 10.29 -35.59 -0.40
N THR A 23 11.37 -34.86 -0.69
CA THR A 23 12.53 -34.73 0.20
C THR A 23 12.60 -33.38 0.88
N GLU A 24 13.51 -33.24 1.85
CA GLU A 24 13.81 -31.94 2.45
C GLU A 24 14.50 -30.99 1.44
N GLU A 25 15.23 -31.53 0.46
CA GLU A 25 15.78 -30.75 -0.64
C GLU A 25 14.67 -30.17 -1.53
N ASP A 26 13.66 -30.99 -1.84
CA ASP A 26 12.47 -30.52 -2.54
C ASP A 26 11.73 -29.44 -1.74
N ARG A 27 11.56 -29.62 -0.42
CA ARG A 27 10.93 -28.63 0.46
C ARG A 27 11.70 -27.31 0.42
N LYS A 28 13.02 -27.38 0.63
CA LYS A 28 13.90 -26.21 0.58
C LYS A 28 13.82 -25.51 -0.78
N TYR A 29 13.80 -26.26 -1.88
CA TYR A 29 13.69 -25.69 -3.22
C TYR A 29 12.41 -24.86 -3.41
N LEU A 30 11.26 -25.35 -2.92
CA LEU A 30 10.00 -24.60 -2.98
C LEU A 30 10.05 -23.35 -2.09
N LEU A 31 10.52 -23.47 -0.85
CA LEU A 31 10.61 -22.34 0.08
C LEU A 31 11.56 -21.25 -0.41
N ASP A 32 12.73 -21.62 -0.93
CA ASP A 32 13.71 -20.69 -1.45
C ASP A 32 13.15 -19.89 -2.65
N ASN A 33 12.44 -20.54 -3.58
CA ASN A 33 11.85 -19.87 -4.73
C ASN A 33 10.62 -19.02 -4.37
N LEU A 34 9.79 -19.46 -3.42
CA LEU A 34 8.72 -18.62 -2.90
C LEU A 34 9.28 -17.39 -2.19
N ASN A 35 10.32 -17.52 -1.37
CA ASN A 35 10.97 -16.38 -0.74
C ASN A 35 11.59 -15.43 -1.77
N ARG A 36 12.34 -15.97 -2.74
CA ARG A 36 12.94 -15.18 -3.83
C ARG A 36 11.88 -14.35 -4.55
N THR A 37 10.82 -14.99 -5.03
CA THR A 37 9.77 -14.29 -5.79
C THR A 37 8.96 -13.31 -4.94
N THR A 38 8.78 -13.56 -3.64
CA THR A 38 8.19 -12.59 -2.71
C THR A 38 9.06 -11.33 -2.62
N SER A 39 10.36 -11.49 -2.38
CA SER A 39 11.30 -10.38 -2.26
C SER A 39 11.46 -9.61 -3.57
N GLU A 40 11.45 -10.28 -4.71
CA GLU A 40 11.46 -9.61 -6.02
C GLU A 40 10.17 -8.82 -6.26
N LEU A 41 9.00 -9.39 -5.92
CA LEU A 41 7.73 -8.68 -6.09
C LEU A 41 7.63 -7.48 -5.17
N GLU A 42 8.04 -7.61 -3.91
CA GLU A 42 8.11 -6.50 -2.96
C GLU A 42 8.94 -5.35 -3.52
N LYS A 43 10.13 -5.63 -4.07
CA LYS A 43 10.98 -4.61 -4.72
C LYS A 43 10.29 -3.91 -5.88
N GLU A 44 9.48 -4.62 -6.65
CA GLU A 44 8.79 -4.01 -7.80
C GLU A 44 7.64 -3.09 -7.39
N VAL A 45 6.98 -3.37 -6.26
CA VAL A 45 5.75 -2.70 -5.82
C VAL A 45 5.93 -1.74 -4.65
N ALA A 46 7.06 -1.82 -3.95
CA ALA A 46 7.39 -0.90 -2.86
C ALA A 46 7.49 0.53 -3.39
N GLY A 47 6.87 1.47 -2.69
CA GLY A 47 6.93 2.89 -3.02
C GLY A 47 6.13 3.33 -4.24
N LEU A 48 5.38 2.43 -4.90
CA LEU A 48 4.50 2.82 -6.00
C LEU A 48 3.41 3.78 -5.50
N SER A 49 3.23 4.89 -6.21
CA SER A 49 2.11 5.82 -6.04
C SER A 49 0.79 5.21 -6.51
N GLU A 50 -0.35 5.78 -6.09
CA GLU A 50 -1.67 5.35 -6.58
C GLU A 50 -1.77 5.42 -8.12
N ALA A 51 -1.23 6.48 -8.73
CA ALA A 51 -1.20 6.61 -10.19
C ALA A 51 -0.39 5.47 -10.85
N GLN A 52 0.72 5.04 -10.25
CA GLN A 52 1.52 3.92 -10.75
C GLN A 52 0.85 2.56 -10.53
N TRP A 53 0.18 2.36 -9.38
CA TRP A 53 -0.61 1.16 -9.10
C TRP A 53 -1.74 0.96 -10.12
N HIS A 54 -2.33 2.06 -10.59
CA HIS A 54 -3.51 2.09 -11.45
C HIS A 54 -3.22 2.47 -12.91
N PHE A 55 -1.95 2.61 -13.30
CA PHE A 55 -1.58 2.88 -14.69
C PHE A 55 -1.99 1.72 -15.62
N LYS A 56 -2.56 2.06 -16.79
CA LYS A 56 -2.93 1.13 -17.85
C LYS A 56 -2.17 1.44 -19.14
N GLU A 57 -1.48 0.43 -19.70
CA GLU A 57 -0.87 0.51 -21.03
C GLU A 57 -1.93 0.67 -22.15
N GLY A 58 -3.17 0.24 -21.90
CA GLY A 58 -4.29 0.27 -22.85
C GLY A 58 -5.61 -0.16 -22.19
N PRO A 59 -6.75 -0.06 -22.90
CA PRO A 59 -8.08 -0.31 -22.33
C PRO A 59 -8.22 -1.72 -21.73
N ASP A 60 -7.70 -2.72 -22.44
CA ASP A 60 -7.78 -4.14 -22.07
C ASP A 60 -6.58 -4.63 -21.23
N SER A 61 -5.60 -3.77 -20.96
CA SER A 61 -4.42 -4.12 -20.18
C SER A 61 -4.71 -4.13 -18.68
N TRP A 62 -4.03 -5.03 -17.96
CA TRP A 62 -4.04 -5.03 -16.50
C TRP A 62 -3.13 -3.95 -15.94
N THR A 63 -3.57 -3.30 -14.85
CA THR A 63 -2.73 -2.46 -14.01
C THR A 63 -1.80 -3.30 -13.14
N ILE A 64 -0.79 -2.68 -12.51
CA ILE A 64 0.05 -3.37 -11.51
C ILE A 64 -0.81 -3.90 -10.35
N ALA A 65 -1.82 -3.13 -9.90
CA ALA A 65 -2.76 -3.59 -8.87
C ALA A 65 -3.47 -4.89 -9.29
N GLN A 66 -4.01 -4.92 -10.51
CA GLN A 66 -4.69 -6.09 -11.06
C GLN A 66 -3.75 -7.30 -11.21
N VAL A 67 -2.50 -7.08 -11.61
CA VAL A 67 -1.49 -8.16 -11.68
C VAL A 67 -1.21 -8.76 -10.30
N VAL A 68 -1.05 -7.92 -9.26
CA VAL A 68 -0.78 -8.41 -7.90
C VAL A 68 -2.02 -9.10 -7.30
N GLU A 69 -3.22 -8.57 -7.55
CA GLU A 69 -4.48 -9.24 -7.19
C GLU A 69 -4.57 -10.64 -7.82
N HIS A 70 -4.29 -10.73 -9.11
CA HIS A 70 -4.28 -12.00 -9.84
C HIS A 70 -3.32 -13.02 -9.25
N LEU A 71 -2.10 -12.60 -8.87
CA LEU A 71 -1.16 -13.46 -8.15
C LEU A 71 -1.74 -13.96 -6.83
N GLY A 72 -2.37 -13.08 -6.05
CA GLY A 72 -3.03 -13.47 -4.79
C GLY A 72 -4.19 -14.47 -4.98
N ILE A 73 -4.94 -14.37 -6.09
CA ILE A 73 -5.98 -15.34 -6.45
C ILE A 73 -5.34 -16.73 -6.66
N TYR A 74 -4.23 -16.82 -7.39
CA TYR A 74 -3.53 -18.08 -7.61
C TYR A 74 -2.92 -18.67 -6.34
N GLU A 75 -2.37 -17.84 -5.46
CA GLU A 75 -1.89 -18.27 -4.13
C GLU A 75 -3.00 -18.97 -3.35
N LYS A 76 -4.19 -18.38 -3.29
CA LYS A 76 -5.34 -18.97 -2.60
C LYS A 76 -5.83 -20.23 -3.32
N LYS A 77 -5.99 -20.17 -4.64
CA LYS A 77 -6.51 -21.26 -5.46
C LYS A 77 -5.67 -22.52 -5.31
N TYR A 78 -4.35 -22.40 -5.43
CA TYR A 78 -3.46 -23.55 -5.29
C TYR A 78 -3.29 -24.01 -3.85
N TYR A 79 -3.43 -23.13 -2.85
CA TYR A 79 -3.51 -23.55 -1.46
C TYR A 79 -4.70 -24.51 -1.23
N ASP A 80 -5.88 -24.14 -1.70
CA ASP A 80 -7.12 -24.92 -1.57
C ASP A 80 -7.06 -26.20 -2.40
N GLU A 81 -6.59 -26.11 -3.64
CA GLU A 81 -6.46 -27.25 -4.54
C GLU A 81 -5.51 -28.32 -3.97
N ARG A 82 -4.36 -27.87 -3.46
CA ARG A 82 -3.38 -28.73 -2.81
C ARG A 82 -3.97 -29.42 -1.59
N TYR A 83 -4.76 -28.70 -0.77
CA TYR A 83 -5.46 -29.31 0.37
C TYR A 83 -6.37 -30.45 -0.10
N VAL A 84 -7.22 -30.21 -1.09
CA VAL A 84 -8.11 -31.27 -1.63
C VAL A 84 -7.33 -32.45 -2.19
N ALA A 85 -6.30 -32.21 -2.99
CA ALA A 85 -5.51 -33.28 -3.60
C ALA A 85 -4.70 -34.09 -2.57
N SER A 86 -4.31 -33.50 -1.43
CA SER A 86 -3.66 -34.23 -0.33
C SER A 86 -4.58 -35.23 0.39
N LEU A 87 -5.90 -35.09 0.24
CA LEU A 87 -6.89 -36.02 0.81
C LEU A 87 -7.20 -37.20 -0.12
N LEU A 88 -6.77 -37.14 -1.38
CA LEU A 88 -6.97 -38.21 -2.35
C LEU A 88 -5.90 -39.31 -2.17
N PRO A 89 -6.15 -40.55 -2.65
CA PRO A 89 -5.14 -41.60 -2.64
C PRO A 89 -3.84 -41.16 -3.32
N GLN A 90 -2.71 -41.61 -2.79
CA GLN A 90 -1.42 -41.42 -3.43
C GLN A 90 -1.37 -42.19 -4.76
N GLU A 91 -0.85 -41.53 -5.80
CA GLU A 91 -0.70 -42.10 -7.14
C GLU A 91 0.76 -42.02 -7.60
N PRO A 92 1.67 -42.67 -6.86
CA PRO A 92 3.09 -42.39 -6.97
C PRO A 92 3.62 -42.81 -8.39
N GLY A 93 3.06 -43.86 -9.01
CA GLY A 93 3.41 -44.30 -10.37
C GLY A 93 3.18 -43.28 -11.49
N LEU A 94 2.37 -42.22 -11.30
CA LEU A 94 2.09 -41.22 -12.32
C LEU A 94 3.31 -40.36 -12.71
N SER A 95 4.33 -40.31 -11.86
CA SER A 95 5.60 -39.61 -12.12
C SER A 95 6.26 -40.03 -13.44
N GLN A 96 6.08 -41.29 -13.87
CA GLN A 96 6.63 -41.82 -15.12
C GLN A 96 5.89 -41.33 -16.38
N SER A 97 4.68 -40.80 -16.20
CA SER A 97 3.76 -40.40 -17.28
C SER A 97 3.45 -38.90 -17.30
N THR A 98 4.08 -38.14 -16.40
CA THR A 98 3.90 -36.70 -16.27
C THR A 98 5.16 -35.93 -16.67
N PRO A 99 5.05 -34.69 -17.14
CA PRO A 99 6.21 -33.89 -17.48
C PRO A 99 7.15 -33.69 -16.28
N PRO A 100 8.48 -33.59 -16.51
CA PRO A 100 9.44 -33.24 -15.49
C PRO A 100 9.23 -31.80 -14.98
N ASP A 101 9.84 -31.47 -13.85
CA ASP A 101 9.67 -30.17 -13.18
C ASP A 101 10.05 -28.97 -14.06
N ASN A 102 11.13 -29.07 -14.83
CA ASN A 102 11.62 -28.01 -15.71
C ASN A 102 10.61 -27.64 -16.81
N TYR A 103 9.77 -28.58 -17.26
CA TYR A 103 8.72 -28.30 -18.24
C TYR A 103 7.81 -27.14 -17.78
N TYR A 104 7.48 -27.08 -16.48
CA TYR A 104 6.58 -26.05 -15.96
C TYR A 104 7.27 -24.69 -15.80
N ILE A 105 8.57 -24.70 -15.51
CA ILE A 105 9.39 -23.48 -15.49
C ILE A 105 9.46 -22.91 -16.90
N ASP A 106 9.78 -23.76 -17.89
CA ASP A 106 9.87 -23.37 -19.30
C ASP A 106 8.53 -22.86 -19.84
N TRP A 107 7.43 -23.54 -19.48
CA TRP A 107 6.08 -23.12 -19.84
C TRP A 107 5.68 -21.77 -19.21
N MET A 108 6.15 -21.46 -18.01
CA MET A 108 5.92 -20.14 -17.42
C MET A 108 6.89 -19.07 -17.94
N ALA A 109 8.04 -19.47 -18.48
CA ALA A 109 9.04 -18.58 -19.05
C ALA A 109 8.63 -18.03 -20.43
N GLU A 110 7.85 -18.76 -21.22
CA GLU A 110 7.43 -18.31 -22.56
C GLU A 110 6.60 -17.01 -22.55
N GLU A 111 6.69 -16.26 -23.65
CA GLU A 111 6.08 -14.92 -23.79
C GLU A 111 4.74 -14.92 -24.54
N GLN A 112 4.22 -16.10 -24.91
CA GLN A 112 2.93 -16.20 -25.60
C GLN A 112 1.81 -15.61 -24.75
N PRO A 113 0.89 -14.82 -25.33
CA PRO A 113 -0.23 -14.25 -24.60
C PRO A 113 -1.19 -15.35 -24.13
N HIS A 114 -1.56 -15.30 -22.84
CA HIS A 114 -2.54 -16.20 -22.25
C HIS A 114 -3.70 -15.38 -21.69
N ASN A 115 -4.93 -15.83 -21.97
CA ASN A 115 -6.12 -15.26 -21.37
C ASN A 115 -6.41 -15.96 -20.05
N ALA A 116 -6.53 -15.17 -18.98
CA ALA A 116 -6.97 -15.70 -17.69
C ALA A 116 -8.42 -16.22 -17.80
N PRO A 117 -8.73 -17.39 -17.21
CA PRO A 117 -10.11 -17.82 -17.04
C PRO A 117 -10.92 -16.79 -16.26
N ALA A 118 -12.24 -16.73 -16.49
CA ALA A 118 -13.11 -15.74 -15.85
C ALA A 118 -13.01 -15.71 -14.30
N SER A 119 -12.76 -16.86 -13.66
CA SER A 119 -12.58 -16.97 -12.21
C SER A 119 -11.28 -16.37 -11.69
N ASP A 120 -10.30 -16.17 -12.57
CA ASP A 120 -8.95 -15.75 -12.25
C ASP A 120 -8.68 -14.31 -12.72
N ILE A 121 -9.67 -13.64 -13.33
CA ILE A 121 -9.57 -12.23 -13.71
C ILE A 121 -9.67 -11.38 -12.43
N PRO A 122 -8.71 -10.46 -12.18
CA PRO A 122 -8.74 -9.58 -11.02
C PRO A 122 -9.93 -8.63 -11.08
N LEU A 123 -10.60 -8.43 -9.95
CA LEU A 123 -11.82 -7.62 -9.87
C LEU A 123 -11.50 -6.11 -9.77
N GLY A 124 -10.28 -5.75 -9.37
CA GLY A 124 -9.84 -4.36 -9.25
C GLY A 124 -10.39 -3.63 -8.04
N PHE A 125 -10.96 -4.35 -7.05
CA PHE A 125 -11.55 -3.74 -5.86
C PHE A 125 -10.51 -3.32 -4.81
N MET A 126 -9.29 -3.86 -4.89
CA MET A 126 -8.21 -3.53 -3.96
C MET A 126 -7.43 -2.30 -4.41
N GLN A 127 -7.25 -1.34 -3.50
CA GLN A 127 -6.56 -0.07 -3.76
C GLN A 127 -5.12 -0.11 -3.25
N GLY A 128 -4.18 0.35 -4.09
CA GLY A 128 -2.76 0.51 -3.78
C GLY A 128 -2.16 -0.67 -3.00
N LYS A 129 -1.60 -0.36 -1.82
CA LYS A 129 -0.93 -1.30 -0.91
C LYS A 129 -1.78 -2.49 -0.44
N ASN A 130 -3.11 -2.41 -0.52
CA ASN A 130 -3.98 -3.52 -0.11
C ASN A 130 -3.82 -4.74 -1.03
N ASN A 131 -3.47 -4.53 -2.30
CA ASN A 131 -3.12 -5.62 -3.24
C ASN A 131 -1.92 -6.42 -2.73
N TRP A 132 -0.86 -5.71 -2.28
CA TRP A 132 0.32 -6.34 -1.69
C TRP A 132 -0.03 -7.11 -0.42
N SER A 133 -0.82 -6.52 0.49
CA SER A 133 -1.23 -7.22 1.73
C SER A 133 -2.04 -8.48 1.45
N TYR A 134 -2.93 -8.47 0.46
CA TYR A 134 -3.70 -9.65 0.04
C TYR A 134 -2.81 -10.77 -0.48
N PHE A 135 -1.90 -10.45 -1.41
CA PHE A 135 -0.92 -11.39 -1.94
C PHE A 135 -0.05 -11.97 -0.80
N LEU A 136 0.55 -11.10 0.02
CA LEU A 136 1.49 -11.50 1.07
C LEU A 136 0.82 -12.40 2.12
N ALA A 137 -0.42 -12.10 2.50
CA ALA A 137 -1.18 -12.94 3.41
C ALA A 137 -1.42 -14.35 2.83
N ALA A 138 -1.72 -14.47 1.53
CA ALA A 138 -1.88 -15.75 0.88
C ALA A 138 -0.55 -16.51 0.73
N ARG A 139 0.52 -15.81 0.32
CA ARG A 139 1.90 -16.34 0.23
C ARG A 139 2.40 -16.89 1.57
N ASN A 140 2.17 -16.17 2.66
CA ASN A 140 2.58 -16.62 4.00
C ASN A 140 1.85 -17.89 4.44
N ARG A 141 0.59 -18.09 4.03
CA ARG A 141 -0.13 -19.35 4.28
C ARG A 141 0.50 -20.51 3.52
N ASN A 142 0.86 -20.32 2.24
CA ASN A 142 1.58 -21.34 1.47
C ASN A 142 2.97 -21.63 2.07
N TYR A 143 3.72 -20.60 2.47
CA TYR A 143 5.02 -20.76 3.12
C TYR A 143 4.90 -21.61 4.39
N LYS A 144 4.02 -21.21 5.31
CA LYS A 144 3.85 -21.91 6.58
C LYS A 144 3.44 -23.36 6.36
N MET A 145 2.60 -23.59 5.38
CA MET A 145 2.15 -24.91 5.02
C MET A 145 3.27 -25.81 4.49
N ILE A 146 4.06 -25.32 3.54
CA ILE A 146 5.19 -26.07 2.98
C ILE A 146 6.24 -26.31 4.07
N GLU A 147 6.43 -25.40 5.01
CA GLU A 147 7.36 -25.57 6.14
C GLU A 147 6.96 -26.73 7.05
N THR A 148 5.67 -26.92 7.34
CA THR A 148 5.22 -27.83 8.41
C THR A 148 4.54 -29.11 7.95
N THR A 149 4.34 -29.32 6.64
CA THR A 149 3.57 -30.47 6.14
C THR A 149 4.39 -31.76 6.07
N ASP A 150 3.75 -32.89 6.43
CA ASP A 150 4.27 -34.25 6.26
C ASP A 150 3.72 -34.97 5.01
N VAL A 151 2.95 -34.25 4.17
CA VAL A 151 2.37 -34.82 2.95
C VAL A 151 3.46 -35.01 1.90
N ASP A 152 3.54 -36.21 1.30
CA ASP A 152 4.43 -36.47 0.17
C ASP A 152 3.92 -35.77 -1.10
N PHE A 153 4.48 -34.60 -1.40
CA PHE A 153 4.08 -33.80 -2.56
C PHE A 153 4.44 -34.43 -3.91
N ARG A 154 5.30 -35.46 -3.96
CA ARG A 154 5.61 -36.21 -5.19
C ARG A 154 4.61 -37.35 -5.44
N ALA A 155 3.86 -37.76 -4.41
CA ALA A 155 2.91 -38.86 -4.47
C ALA A 155 1.45 -38.43 -4.73
N HIS A 156 1.07 -37.18 -4.44
CA HIS A 156 -0.28 -36.67 -4.65
C HIS A 156 -0.38 -35.83 -5.93
N TYR A 157 -1.46 -36.00 -6.70
CA TYR A 157 -1.66 -35.34 -7.99
C TYR A 157 -2.96 -34.55 -8.06
N THR A 158 -2.91 -33.44 -8.79
CA THR A 158 -4.05 -32.59 -9.13
C THR A 158 -4.61 -32.93 -10.51
N TYR A 159 -5.91 -32.69 -10.68
CA TYR A 159 -6.67 -33.09 -11.87
C TYR A 159 -6.92 -31.90 -12.79
N ARG A 160 -6.68 -32.06 -14.09
CA ARG A 160 -7.01 -31.06 -15.12
C ARG A 160 -8.03 -31.62 -16.09
N SER A 161 -8.89 -30.75 -16.62
CA SER A 161 -9.91 -31.11 -17.63
C SER A 161 -9.29 -31.65 -18.93
N SER A 162 -8.06 -31.25 -19.24
CA SER A 162 -7.27 -31.75 -20.37
C SER A 162 -6.71 -33.17 -20.18
N GLY A 163 -6.93 -33.80 -19.03
CA GLY A 163 -6.34 -35.09 -18.67
C GLY A 163 -4.93 -34.99 -18.10
N LYS A 164 -4.28 -33.81 -18.17
CA LYS A 164 -2.97 -33.58 -17.53
C LYS A 164 -3.05 -33.76 -15.99
N ARG A 165 -1.91 -34.11 -15.40
CA ARG A 165 -1.73 -34.32 -13.95
C ARG A 165 -0.47 -33.61 -13.49
N TRP A 166 -0.56 -32.87 -12.39
CA TRP A 166 0.58 -32.22 -11.75
C TRP A 166 0.69 -32.76 -10.33
N ASN A 167 1.87 -33.23 -9.92
CA ASN A 167 2.04 -33.52 -8.50
C ASN A 167 2.03 -32.22 -7.67
N LEU A 168 1.85 -32.31 -6.36
CA LEU A 168 1.77 -31.13 -5.51
C LEU A 168 3.08 -30.33 -5.50
N HIS A 169 4.23 -30.98 -5.71
CA HIS A 169 5.51 -30.29 -5.83
C HIS A 169 5.50 -29.38 -7.07
N GLN A 170 5.09 -29.93 -8.21
CA GLN A 170 4.94 -29.21 -9.48
C GLN A 170 3.89 -28.10 -9.40
N LEU A 171 2.82 -28.28 -8.62
CA LEU A 171 1.83 -27.23 -8.39
C LEU A 171 2.49 -25.97 -7.77
N TYR A 172 3.41 -26.15 -6.82
CA TYR A 172 4.16 -25.05 -6.23
C TYR A 172 5.26 -24.50 -7.13
N ILE A 173 5.87 -25.34 -7.99
CA ILE A 173 6.74 -24.86 -9.09
C ILE A 173 5.97 -23.89 -9.99
N ILE A 174 4.78 -24.29 -10.42
CA ILE A 174 3.91 -23.44 -11.24
C ILE A 174 3.57 -22.16 -10.49
N LEU A 175 3.33 -22.22 -9.17
CA LEU A 175 3.01 -21.04 -8.37
C LEU A 175 4.12 -19.99 -8.38
N PHE A 176 5.37 -20.35 -8.08
CA PHE A 176 6.46 -19.38 -8.08
C PHE A 176 6.85 -18.96 -9.51
N ALA A 177 6.80 -19.88 -10.48
CA ALA A 177 7.14 -19.56 -11.87
C ALA A 177 6.07 -18.64 -12.52
N HIS A 178 4.82 -18.76 -12.09
CA HIS A 178 3.76 -17.81 -12.44
C HIS A 178 4.02 -16.42 -11.86
N CYS A 179 4.56 -16.34 -10.63
CA CYS A 179 5.04 -15.08 -10.07
C CYS A 179 6.17 -14.48 -10.93
N ASP A 180 7.16 -15.29 -11.34
CA ASP A 180 8.24 -14.86 -12.23
C ASP A 180 7.71 -14.29 -13.56
N ARG A 181 6.66 -14.92 -14.13
CA ARG A 181 5.97 -14.41 -15.33
C ARG A 181 5.37 -13.02 -15.10
N HIS A 182 4.66 -12.83 -13.99
CA HIS A 182 4.03 -11.55 -13.69
C HIS A 182 5.00 -10.47 -13.20
N LEU A 183 6.16 -10.85 -12.64
CA LEU A 183 7.27 -9.92 -12.42
C LEU A 183 7.74 -9.31 -13.74
N ARG A 184 7.89 -10.12 -14.80
CA ARG A 184 8.22 -9.60 -16.14
C ARG A 184 7.12 -8.68 -16.68
N GLN A 185 5.85 -8.99 -16.44
CA GLN A 185 4.74 -8.12 -16.81
C GLN A 185 4.79 -6.78 -16.07
N ILE A 186 5.01 -6.77 -14.75
CA ILE A 186 5.13 -5.53 -13.96
C ILE A 186 6.30 -4.68 -14.46
N ARG A 187 7.47 -5.29 -14.69
CA ARG A 187 8.64 -4.60 -15.24
C ARG A 187 8.36 -4.01 -16.62
N ARG A 188 7.62 -4.72 -17.48
CA ARG A 188 7.17 -4.20 -18.78
C ARG A 188 6.26 -2.99 -18.60
N ILE A 189 5.24 -3.07 -17.75
CA ILE A 189 4.33 -1.95 -17.46
C ILE A 189 5.12 -0.73 -16.98
N LYS A 190 6.07 -0.91 -16.05
CA LYS A 190 6.94 0.16 -15.52
C LYS A 190 7.84 0.79 -16.59
N SER A 191 8.16 0.06 -17.65
CA SER A 191 8.97 0.54 -18.78
C SER A 191 8.15 1.29 -19.84
N HIS A 192 6.81 1.33 -19.72
CA HIS A 192 5.97 2.03 -20.69
C HIS A 192 6.29 3.54 -20.72
N PRO A 193 6.37 4.20 -21.89
CA PRO A 193 6.74 5.63 -21.98
C PRO A 193 5.83 6.57 -21.18
N GLU A 194 4.54 6.24 -21.12
CA GLU A 194 3.53 6.98 -20.34
C GLU A 194 3.35 6.45 -18.92
N PHE A 195 4.08 5.39 -18.53
CA PHE A 195 4.10 4.98 -17.12
C PHE A 195 4.54 6.19 -16.30
N PRO A 196 3.85 6.53 -15.19
CA PRO A 196 4.23 7.68 -14.39
C PRO A 196 5.67 7.50 -13.90
N GLN A 197 6.61 8.15 -14.61
CA GLN A 197 8.02 8.25 -14.27
C GLN A 197 8.08 8.86 -12.89
N GLU A 198 8.85 8.26 -11.97
CA GLU A 198 8.97 8.66 -10.54
C GLU A 198 8.55 10.11 -10.31
N GLY A 199 7.24 10.26 -10.14
CA GLY A 199 6.57 11.54 -9.97
C GLY A 199 6.44 11.76 -8.50
N VAL A 200 7.60 11.69 -7.83
CA VAL A 200 7.86 12.08 -6.46
C VAL A 200 6.87 11.44 -5.47
N GLY A 201 7.31 10.38 -4.77
CA GLY A 201 6.82 10.24 -3.41
C GLY A 201 6.97 11.62 -2.77
N VAL A 202 5.86 12.19 -2.25
CA VAL A 202 5.75 13.59 -1.80
C VAL A 202 7.12 14.09 -1.37
N ASN A 203 7.66 15.13 -2.01
CA ASN A 203 8.85 15.78 -1.46
C ASN A 203 8.34 16.51 -0.22
N GLU A 204 8.21 15.78 0.87
CA GLU A 204 7.49 16.21 2.07
C GLU A 204 8.11 17.49 2.62
N GLU A 205 9.42 17.68 2.46
CA GLU A 205 10.11 18.91 2.84
C GLU A 205 9.66 20.10 1.98
N LYS A 206 9.66 19.97 0.65
CA LYS A 206 9.20 21.02 -0.28
C LYS A 206 7.71 21.30 -0.11
N GLU A 207 6.90 20.26 0.03
CA GLU A 207 5.45 20.38 0.18
C GLU A 207 5.08 20.96 1.55
N LEU A 208 5.81 20.59 2.61
CA LEU A 208 5.68 21.21 3.93
C LEU A 208 6.06 22.69 3.87
N ALA A 209 7.17 23.04 3.21
CA ALA A 209 7.55 24.45 3.04
C ALA A 209 6.43 25.25 2.35
N ALA A 210 5.86 24.73 1.27
CA ALA A 210 4.74 25.37 0.56
C ALA A 210 3.47 25.47 1.42
N ILE A 211 3.15 24.45 2.22
CA ILE A 211 2.04 24.49 3.19
C ILE A 211 2.28 25.57 4.24
N LEU A 212 3.49 25.65 4.79
CA LEU A 212 3.83 26.62 5.83
C LEU A 212 3.79 28.06 5.30
N GLU A 213 4.14 28.28 4.02
CA GLU A 213 3.95 29.58 3.36
C GLU A 213 2.47 29.98 3.31
N VAL A 214 1.57 29.03 2.98
CA VAL A 214 0.12 29.29 2.97
C VAL A 214 -0.40 29.61 4.37
N VAL A 215 0.03 28.84 5.38
CA VAL A 215 -0.36 29.07 6.79
C VAL A 215 0.13 30.44 7.27
N GLU A 216 1.36 30.83 6.93
CA GLU A 216 1.91 32.12 7.32
C GLU A 216 1.22 33.29 6.63
N ALA A 217 0.96 33.18 5.32
CA ALA A 217 0.26 34.18 4.54
C ALA A 217 -1.18 34.36 5.05
N GLU A 218 -1.91 33.27 5.27
CA GLU A 218 -3.28 33.31 5.82
C GLU A 218 -3.31 33.96 7.21
N THR A 219 -2.40 33.56 8.10
CA THR A 219 -2.30 34.13 9.46
C THR A 219 -2.00 35.63 9.40
N THR A 220 -1.08 36.04 8.52
CA THR A 220 -0.72 37.45 8.32
C THR A 220 -1.92 38.26 7.83
N CYS A 221 -2.68 37.73 6.87
CA CYS A 221 -3.85 38.40 6.32
C CYS A 221 -5.00 38.48 7.33
N PHE A 222 -5.21 37.43 8.13
CA PHE A 222 -6.16 37.47 9.23
C PHE A 222 -5.77 38.52 10.30
N PHE A 223 -4.51 38.53 10.75
CA PHE A 223 -4.06 39.48 11.78
C PHE A 223 -3.99 40.92 11.31
N SER A 224 -3.81 41.15 10.00
CA SER A 224 -3.90 42.49 9.38
C SER A 224 -5.31 42.90 8.97
N ARG A 225 -6.31 42.02 9.17
CA ARG A 225 -7.71 42.25 8.80
C ARG A 225 -7.94 42.42 7.29
N ASP A 226 -7.07 41.82 6.48
CA ASP A 226 -7.20 41.78 5.03
C ASP A 226 -8.00 40.55 4.60
N TYR A 227 -9.32 40.73 4.49
CA TYR A 227 -10.24 39.67 4.06
C TYR A 227 -9.95 39.17 2.64
N ASN A 228 -9.63 40.08 1.70
CA ASN A 228 -9.43 39.71 0.29
C ASN A 228 -8.18 38.87 0.10
N CYS A 229 -7.13 39.13 0.88
CA CYS A 229 -5.99 38.22 0.95
C CYS A 229 -6.37 36.91 1.65
N TRP A 230 -6.97 36.98 2.84
CA TRP A 230 -7.26 35.82 3.69
C TRP A 230 -8.04 34.73 2.95
N GLN A 231 -9.12 35.10 2.24
CA GLN A 231 -9.99 34.13 1.57
C GLN A 231 -9.28 33.32 0.46
N GLN A 232 -8.16 33.80 -0.09
CA GLN A 232 -7.45 33.14 -1.18
C GLN A 232 -6.72 31.87 -0.71
N HIS A 233 -6.44 31.80 0.58
CA HIS A 233 -5.73 30.68 1.20
C HIS A 233 -6.67 29.55 1.64
N TRP A 234 -7.98 29.72 1.50
CA TRP A 234 -8.97 28.76 1.95
C TRP A 234 -9.62 27.99 0.79
N VAL A 235 -9.95 26.73 1.08
CA VAL A 235 -10.85 25.93 0.24
C VAL A 235 -12.26 26.52 0.38
N GLN A 236 -12.92 26.73 -0.76
CA GLN A 236 -14.25 27.34 -0.83
C GLN A 236 -15.32 26.29 -1.14
N GLU A 237 -15.36 25.23 -0.33
CA GLU A 237 -16.20 24.05 -0.53
C GLU A 237 -17.06 23.74 0.70
N ALA A 238 -18.02 22.82 0.54
CA ALA A 238 -18.97 22.43 1.59
C ALA A 238 -18.30 21.77 2.82
N HIS A 239 -17.09 21.24 2.69
CA HIS A 239 -16.33 20.63 3.78
C HIS A 239 -15.35 21.59 4.48
N ALA A 240 -15.27 22.86 4.07
CA ALA A 240 -14.44 23.84 4.76
C ALA A 240 -14.87 23.94 6.23
N PHE A 241 -13.91 24.02 7.15
CA PHE A 241 -14.20 23.97 8.59
C PHE A 241 -13.32 24.91 9.40
N GLN A 242 -13.91 25.58 10.39
CA GLN A 242 -13.19 26.37 11.37
C GLN A 242 -13.74 26.14 12.77
N ALA A 243 -12.87 25.95 13.75
CA ALA A 243 -13.26 25.93 15.15
C ALA A 243 -12.20 26.51 16.09
N TRP A 244 -12.66 27.03 17.23
CA TRP A 244 -11.82 27.49 18.33
C TRP A 244 -12.56 27.38 19.68
N ASN A 245 -11.81 27.35 20.78
CA ASN A 245 -12.38 27.49 22.12
C ASN A 245 -12.42 28.96 22.55
N ASN A 246 -13.32 29.25 23.48
CA ASN A 246 -13.52 30.56 24.09
C ASN A 246 -12.96 30.59 25.52
N ALA A 247 -12.76 31.81 26.05
CA ALA A 247 -12.18 32.00 27.38
C ALA A 247 -13.07 31.49 28.54
N ASP A 248 -14.37 31.38 28.30
CA ASP A 248 -15.36 30.84 29.25
C ASP A 248 -15.48 29.31 29.22
N GLY A 249 -14.70 28.64 28.36
CA GLY A 249 -14.71 27.19 28.20
C GLY A 249 -15.71 26.66 27.17
N THR A 250 -16.47 27.54 26.51
CA THR A 250 -17.29 27.17 25.34
C THR A 250 -16.42 27.05 24.08
N PHE A 251 -17.04 26.69 22.95
CA PHE A 251 -16.38 26.65 21.65
C PHE A 251 -17.31 27.16 20.55
N ASP A 252 -16.69 27.61 19.48
CA ASP A 252 -17.36 27.96 18.23
C ASP A 252 -16.84 27.05 17.12
N ALA A 253 -17.74 26.64 16.24
CA ALA A 253 -17.40 25.88 15.04
C ALA A 253 -18.30 26.31 13.87
N ARG A 254 -17.75 26.30 12.66
CA ARG A 254 -18.43 26.59 11.40
C ARG A 254 -18.10 25.48 10.40
N VAL A 255 -19.11 25.02 9.68
CA VAL A 255 -19.01 23.96 8.66
C VAL A 255 -19.51 24.53 7.34
N GLY A 256 -18.75 24.29 6.27
CA GLY A 256 -18.99 24.83 4.94
C GLY A 256 -18.44 26.25 4.76
N TRP A 257 -17.96 26.53 3.54
CA TRP A 257 -17.34 27.80 3.19
C TRP A 257 -18.23 29.01 3.52
N GLU A 258 -19.53 28.96 3.20
CA GLU A 258 -20.44 30.09 3.46
C GLU A 258 -20.48 30.51 4.93
N ALA A 259 -20.45 29.53 5.86
CA ALA A 259 -20.51 29.81 7.29
C ALA A 259 -19.16 30.34 7.82
N VAL A 260 -18.05 29.78 7.34
CA VAL A 260 -16.68 30.22 7.67
C VAL A 260 -16.44 31.63 7.15
N ASP A 261 -16.77 31.89 5.88
CA ASP A 261 -16.64 33.17 5.21
C ASP A 261 -17.41 34.28 5.93
N LYS A 262 -18.68 33.99 6.26
CA LYS A 262 -19.54 34.93 6.99
C LYS A 262 -18.95 35.29 8.35
N GLU A 263 -18.54 34.29 9.12
CA GLU A 263 -17.98 34.49 10.46
C GLU A 263 -16.73 35.38 10.41
N ILE A 264 -15.80 35.09 9.50
CA ILE A 264 -14.54 35.84 9.40
C ILE A 264 -14.76 37.24 8.83
N THR A 265 -15.68 37.39 7.87
CA THR A 265 -16.10 38.69 7.36
C THR A 265 -16.66 39.56 8.49
N ASP A 266 -17.56 39.01 9.31
CA ASP A 266 -18.16 39.73 10.44
C ASP A 266 -17.10 40.05 11.51
N TYR A 267 -16.20 39.12 11.83
CA TYR A 267 -15.10 39.33 12.76
C TYR A 267 -14.18 40.47 12.31
N ILE A 268 -13.74 40.45 11.04
CA ILE A 268 -12.84 41.46 10.48
C ILE A 268 -13.49 42.85 10.50
N LYS A 269 -14.78 42.95 10.13
CA LYS A 269 -15.53 44.21 10.17
C LYS A 269 -15.67 44.76 11.59
N ASN A 270 -15.90 43.89 12.56
CA ASN A 270 -16.17 44.29 13.94
C ASN A 270 -14.90 44.49 14.79
N ASN A 271 -13.74 44.03 14.32
CA ASN A 271 -12.47 44.09 15.05
C ASN A 271 -11.37 44.75 14.20
N PRO A 272 -11.51 46.03 13.80
CA PRO A 272 -10.50 46.71 13.00
C PRO A 272 -9.18 46.84 13.78
N VAL A 273 -8.05 46.72 13.08
CA VAL A 273 -6.73 47.02 13.64
C VAL A 273 -6.41 48.51 13.45
N GLY A 274 -5.85 49.13 14.50
CA GLY A 274 -5.51 50.55 14.52
C GLY A 274 -4.27 50.91 13.68
N PRO A 275 -3.50 51.96 14.03
CA PRO A 275 -2.32 52.39 13.27
C PRO A 275 -1.27 51.29 13.04
N THR A 276 -1.23 50.30 13.94
CA THR A 276 -0.51 49.05 13.81
C THR A 276 -1.26 48.14 12.84
N LYS A 277 -0.70 47.88 11.66
CA LYS A 277 -1.32 47.07 10.60
C LYS A 277 -1.53 45.58 10.94
N THR A 278 -1.34 45.15 12.20
CA THR A 278 -1.51 43.78 12.65
C THR A 278 -1.88 43.73 14.13
N SER A 279 -2.75 42.79 14.52
CA SER A 279 -3.11 42.54 15.92
C SER A 279 -2.08 41.68 16.66
N HIS A 280 -1.26 40.91 15.94
CA HIS A 280 -0.21 40.06 16.51
C HIS A 280 1.05 40.22 15.62
N PRO A 281 1.94 41.19 15.91
CA PRO A 281 3.12 41.45 15.10
C PRO A 281 4.15 40.31 15.09
N LYS A 282 4.07 39.37 16.03
CA LYS A 282 4.98 38.23 16.10
C LYS A 282 4.22 36.94 16.39
N VAL A 283 4.53 35.91 15.61
CA VAL A 283 3.99 34.54 15.77
C VAL A 283 5.16 33.58 15.82
N ILE A 284 5.23 32.78 16.87
CA ILE A 284 6.25 31.72 17.02
C ILE A 284 5.55 30.38 16.89
N ARG A 285 6.08 29.49 16.05
CA ARG A 285 5.55 28.13 15.86
C ARG A 285 6.62 27.09 16.15
N LYS A 286 6.25 26.04 16.89
CA LYS A 286 7.14 24.94 17.30
C LYS A 286 6.45 23.59 17.13
N ASN A 287 7.25 22.52 17.12
CA ASN A 287 6.79 21.13 17.23
C ASN A 287 5.77 20.72 16.15
N TYR A 288 6.08 21.00 14.88
CA TYR A 288 5.27 20.53 13.76
C TYR A 288 5.23 19.00 13.70
N VAL A 289 4.03 18.45 13.58
CA VAL A 289 3.78 17.07 13.18
C VAL A 289 2.97 17.13 11.90
N VAL A 290 3.49 16.53 10.84
CA VAL A 290 2.84 16.46 9.54
C VAL A 290 2.62 15.01 9.14
N LYS A 291 1.51 14.76 8.47
CA LYS A 291 1.25 13.50 7.76
C LYS A 291 0.62 13.81 6.41
N PHE A 292 1.31 13.42 5.34
CA PHE A 292 0.77 13.51 4.00
C PHE A 292 -0.13 12.32 3.67
N TYR A 293 -1.18 12.58 2.91
CA TYR A 293 -2.10 11.60 2.35
C TYR A 293 -2.00 11.68 0.82
N GLY A 294 -0.91 11.14 0.28
CA GLY A 294 -0.55 11.37 -1.13
C GLY A 294 -0.10 12.81 -1.38
N ASN A 295 -0.20 13.26 -2.64
CA ASN A 295 0.31 14.57 -3.07
C ASN A 295 -0.69 15.72 -2.93
N GLU A 296 -1.94 15.42 -2.57
CA GLU A 296 -3.07 16.36 -2.64
C GLU A 296 -3.65 16.72 -1.27
N ALA A 297 -3.28 16.02 -0.20
CA ALA A 297 -3.80 16.30 1.14
C ALA A 297 -2.75 16.10 2.23
N ALA A 298 -2.80 16.91 3.28
CA ALA A 298 -1.94 16.79 4.45
C ALA A 298 -2.68 17.17 5.73
N TYR A 299 -2.36 16.47 6.82
CA TYR A 299 -2.74 16.85 8.17
C TYR A 299 -1.54 17.42 8.91
N LEU A 300 -1.73 18.54 9.61
CA LEU A 300 -0.69 19.19 10.41
C LEU A 300 -1.20 19.51 11.81
N THR A 301 -0.31 19.44 12.79
CA THR A 301 -0.50 20.04 14.11
C THR A 301 0.79 20.65 14.62
N TRP A 302 0.70 21.75 15.37
CA TRP A 302 1.85 22.44 15.93
C TRP A 302 1.48 23.27 17.16
N ASP A 303 2.51 23.74 17.87
CA ASP A 303 2.41 24.73 18.95
C ASP A 303 2.56 26.14 18.39
N GLN A 304 1.62 27.03 18.66
CA GLN A 304 1.67 28.41 18.22
C GLN A 304 1.63 29.38 19.39
N TYR A 305 2.40 30.46 19.30
CA TYR A 305 2.44 31.53 20.28
C TYR A 305 2.20 32.85 19.55
N ASN A 306 1.07 33.47 19.82
CA ASN A 306 0.63 34.70 19.17
C ASN A 306 0.89 35.88 20.12
N SER A 307 1.65 36.88 19.66
CA SER A 307 2.04 38.01 20.49
C SER A 307 0.90 39.00 20.72
N ASP A 308 0.87 39.68 21.85
CA ASP A 308 0.13 40.93 21.96
C ASP A 308 0.69 42.00 20.99
N ILE A 309 -0.02 43.13 20.92
CA ILE A 309 0.28 44.22 19.97
C ILE A 309 1.66 44.87 20.21
N GLU A 310 2.18 44.77 21.42
CA GLU A 310 3.50 45.31 21.82
C GLU A 310 4.62 44.27 21.63
N ALA A 311 4.29 43.05 21.21
CA ALA A 311 5.20 41.90 21.11
C ALA A 311 5.90 41.52 22.43
N LEU A 312 5.30 41.84 23.58
CA LEU A 312 5.91 41.60 24.89
C LEU A 312 5.45 40.29 25.53
N ARG A 313 4.19 39.89 25.29
CA ARG A 313 3.61 38.65 25.82
C ARG A 313 2.94 37.84 24.73
N PHE A 314 2.93 36.53 24.92
CA PHE A 314 2.36 35.60 23.96
C PHE A 314 1.25 34.75 24.57
N ARG A 315 0.21 34.50 23.78
CA ARG A 315 -0.81 33.47 24.05
C ARG A 315 -0.45 32.21 23.28
N TYR A 316 -0.43 31.09 23.99
CA TYR A 316 -0.27 29.78 23.39
C TYR A 316 -1.59 29.28 22.76
N SER A 317 -1.49 28.60 21.62
CA SER A 317 -2.54 27.80 21.03
C SER A 317 -1.99 26.48 20.48
N LYS A 318 -2.77 25.40 20.62
CA LYS A 318 -2.53 24.14 19.91
C LYS A 318 -3.31 24.19 18.60
N GLU A 319 -2.59 24.10 17.49
CA GLU A 319 -3.15 24.23 16.15
C GLU A 319 -3.31 22.86 15.48
N SER A 320 -4.37 22.71 14.70
CA SER A 320 -4.59 21.58 13.78
C SER A 320 -5.10 22.10 12.43
N ARG A 321 -4.55 21.57 11.34
CA ARG A 321 -4.97 21.89 9.97
C ARG A 321 -5.14 20.63 9.13
N ILE A 322 -6.12 20.70 8.23
CA ILE A 322 -6.14 19.85 7.03
C ILE A 322 -5.91 20.78 5.85
N MET A 323 -4.92 20.41 5.05
CA MET A 323 -4.53 21.10 3.83
C MET A 323 -4.95 20.25 2.65
N GLU A 324 -5.45 20.90 1.60
CA GLU A 324 -5.80 20.28 0.34
C GLU A 324 -5.15 21.06 -0.80
N LYS A 325 -4.74 20.35 -1.84
CA LYS A 325 -4.20 20.96 -3.04
C LYS A 325 -5.33 21.11 -4.07
N HIS A 326 -5.55 22.34 -4.50
CA HIS A 326 -6.57 22.73 -5.47
C HIS A 326 -5.85 23.39 -6.64
N GLU A 327 -6.01 22.84 -7.84
CA GLU A 327 -5.31 23.32 -9.05
C GLU A 327 -3.78 23.45 -8.85
N GLY A 328 -3.18 22.49 -8.14
CA GLY A 328 -1.74 22.47 -7.86
C GLY A 328 -1.27 23.40 -6.72
N LYS A 329 -2.17 24.13 -6.05
CA LYS A 329 -1.85 25.05 -4.95
C LYS A 329 -2.44 24.58 -3.64
N TRP A 330 -1.66 24.63 -2.57
CA TRP A 330 -2.15 24.31 -1.22
C TRP A 330 -3.15 25.35 -0.73
N LYS A 331 -4.21 24.87 -0.10
CA LYS A 331 -5.26 25.64 0.56
C LYS A 331 -5.64 24.99 1.87
N ILE A 332 -6.15 25.80 2.79
CA ILE A 332 -6.64 25.37 4.09
C ILE A 332 -8.08 24.88 3.91
N ALA A 333 -8.30 23.60 4.19
CA ALA A 333 -9.65 23.03 4.24
C ALA A 333 -10.21 23.06 5.66
N HIS A 334 -9.36 22.95 6.68
CA HIS A 334 -9.77 22.88 8.06
C HIS A 334 -8.82 23.66 8.97
N VAL A 335 -9.40 24.42 9.90
CA VAL A 335 -8.73 25.05 11.04
C VAL A 335 -9.38 24.60 12.34
N SER A 336 -8.58 24.12 13.27
CA SER A 336 -8.92 24.10 14.69
C SER A 336 -7.81 24.74 15.51
N ALA A 337 -8.14 25.72 16.33
CA ALA A 337 -7.20 26.47 17.17
C ALA A 337 -7.64 26.43 18.64
N PHE A 338 -6.89 25.74 19.48
CA PHE A 338 -7.19 25.63 20.92
C PHE A 338 -6.28 26.54 21.73
N TRP A 339 -6.81 27.69 22.14
CA TRP A 339 -6.14 28.76 22.86
C TRP A 339 -6.10 28.55 24.38
N ASP A 340 -4.93 28.79 24.97
CA ASP A 340 -4.78 28.97 26.41
C ASP A 340 -5.07 30.43 26.78
N TYR A 341 -6.29 30.66 27.28
CA TYR A 341 -6.68 32.01 27.69
C TYR A 341 -6.13 32.45 29.04
N LYS A 342 -5.60 31.52 29.85
CA LYS A 342 -5.17 31.76 31.23
C LYS A 342 -3.72 32.18 31.29
N ASN A 343 -2.84 31.49 30.57
CA ASN A 343 -1.41 31.72 30.67
C ASN A 343 -0.89 32.74 29.65
N ARG A 344 0.27 33.33 29.97
CA ARG A 344 1.05 34.20 29.11
C ARG A 344 2.52 33.87 29.24
N PHE A 345 3.23 33.98 28.13
CA PHE A 345 4.64 33.67 28.04
C PHE A 345 5.40 34.92 27.59
N THR A 346 6.59 35.14 28.13
CA THR A 346 7.59 36.00 27.49
C THR A 346 8.27 35.21 26.37
N GLU A 347 8.98 35.91 25.48
CA GLU A 347 9.73 35.24 24.41
C GLU A 347 10.80 34.29 24.97
N GLU A 348 11.54 34.71 26.00
CA GLU A 348 12.56 33.88 26.68
C GLU A 348 12.00 32.57 27.26
N GLN A 349 10.71 32.55 27.65
CA GLN A 349 10.06 31.33 28.14
C GLN A 349 9.64 30.38 27.01
N ILE A 350 9.57 30.88 25.78
CA ILE A 350 9.17 30.10 24.62
C ILE A 350 10.39 29.46 23.99
N GLU A 351 11.50 30.20 23.83
CA GLU A 351 12.79 29.75 23.28
C GLU A 351 13.27 28.45 23.94
#